data_AF-V9IGD9-F1
#
_entry.id   AF-V9IGD9-F1
#
_cell.length_a   1.000
_cell.length_b   1.000
_cell.length_c   1.000
_cell.angle_alpha   90.00
_cell.angle_beta   90.00
_cell.angle_gamma   90.00
#
_symmetry.space_group_name_H-M   'P 1'
#
loop_
_entity.id
_entity.type
_entity.pdbx_description
1 polymer ?
#
loop_
_entity_poly.entity_id
_entity_poly.type
_entity_poly.pdbx_seq_one_letter_code
_entity_poly.pdbx_strand_id
1 'polypeptide(L)'
;MQAEFGNYDAERHTMECLQQCTLFPKDIIQADPGGQDSLLHTAVCQYKNLMGVTQAAAEELYISIVMQLEGYGNETFSTKDNGNNEVILGISINGIMIVYPNTQTTQFYRWKDISNVINHKKTFRIECQAEGEEPKQFIFTESRNAKYVWRLCIAQHTFYMQHQESRPIERSTNGYFDSDTNDSGDHAVSVNLDNRNTEGHTRWTSYNDLSTSPYPVVSSTDINNLRALLPSYRPAPDYETAVQMKYNNGGNPPQPYYANQSTIVGADISCLLGNVVNRSRY
;
A
#
# COMPACT_ATOMS: atom_id res chain seq x y z
N MET A 1 18.14 5.98 -3.78
CA MET A 1 19.59 6.00 -4.07
C MET A 1 20.13 4.59 -4.25
N GLN A 2 20.23 3.74 -3.22
CA GLN A 2 20.73 2.35 -3.40
C GLN A 2 19.98 1.55 -4.46
N ALA A 3 18.65 1.61 -4.48
CA ALA A 3 17.85 0.94 -5.50
C ALA A 3 18.13 1.45 -6.94
N GLU A 4 18.33 2.77 -7.09
CA GLU A 4 18.50 3.41 -8.40
C GLU A 4 19.93 3.30 -8.94
N PHE A 5 20.92 3.48 -8.06
CA PHE A 5 22.32 3.67 -8.45
C PHE A 5 23.23 2.50 -8.02
N GLY A 6 22.72 1.52 -7.28
CA GLY A 6 23.52 0.42 -6.73
C GLY A 6 24.44 0.89 -5.60
N ASN A 7 25.60 0.25 -5.41
CA ASN A 7 26.54 0.61 -4.35
C ASN A 7 27.11 2.02 -4.53
N TYR A 8 27.35 2.71 -3.41
CA TYR A 8 27.95 4.04 -3.44
C TYR A 8 29.36 4.04 -4.05
N ASP A 9 29.59 4.92 -5.03
CA ASP A 9 30.88 5.23 -5.64
C ASP A 9 31.11 6.75 -5.53
N ALA A 10 32.23 7.14 -4.92
CA ALA A 10 32.54 8.55 -4.66
C ALA A 10 32.83 9.37 -5.92
N GLU A 11 33.32 8.74 -7.00
CA GLU A 11 33.61 9.42 -8.26
C GLU A 11 32.34 9.66 -9.07
N ARG A 12 31.37 8.75 -8.96
CA ARG A 12 30.10 8.81 -9.71
C ARG A 12 29.02 9.57 -8.96
N HIS A 13 28.92 9.39 -7.65
CA HIS A 13 27.86 9.94 -6.81
C HIS A 13 28.32 11.21 -6.09
N THR A 14 28.77 12.20 -6.89
CA THR A 14 29.13 13.52 -6.36
C THR A 14 27.90 14.29 -5.90
N MET A 15 28.10 15.25 -5.00
CA MET A 15 27.00 16.07 -4.49
C MET A 15 26.31 16.86 -5.60
N GLU A 16 27.04 17.40 -6.59
CA GLU A 16 26.41 18.15 -7.68
C GLU A 16 25.50 17.28 -8.56
N CYS A 17 25.86 16.00 -8.74
CA CYS A 17 25.03 15.06 -9.48
C CYS A 17 23.75 14.74 -8.70
N LEU A 18 23.87 14.41 -7.42
CA LEU A 18 22.72 14.01 -6.60
C LEU A 18 21.77 15.17 -6.27
N GLN A 19 22.24 16.41 -6.26
CA GLN A 19 21.39 17.61 -6.11
C GLN A 19 20.38 17.77 -7.25
N GLN A 20 20.67 17.22 -8.44
CA GLN A 20 19.76 17.27 -9.59
C GLN A 20 18.62 16.26 -9.47
N CYS A 21 18.72 15.29 -8.56
CA CYS A 21 17.67 14.31 -8.29
C CYS A 21 16.61 14.89 -7.34
N THR A 22 15.34 14.60 -7.60
CA THR A 22 14.23 14.94 -6.70
C THR A 22 14.13 13.91 -5.58
N LEU A 23 14.99 14.03 -4.57
CA LEU A 23 15.09 13.06 -3.46
C LEU A 23 14.18 13.38 -2.26
N PHE A 24 13.83 14.66 -2.06
CA PHE A 24 13.09 15.10 -0.89
C PHE A 24 11.86 15.95 -1.27
N PRO A 25 10.76 15.86 -0.51
CA PRO A 25 9.63 16.78 -0.66
C PRO A 25 10.02 18.23 -0.35
N LYS A 26 9.38 19.19 -1.02
CA LYS A 26 9.66 20.63 -0.85
C LYS A 26 9.46 21.12 0.57
N ASP A 27 8.42 20.63 1.24
CA ASP A 27 8.09 21.07 2.60
C ASP A 27 9.16 20.61 3.61
N ILE A 28 9.75 19.43 3.39
CA ILE A 28 10.86 18.92 4.21
C ILE A 28 12.12 19.75 3.97
N ILE A 29 12.42 20.11 2.72
CA ILE A 29 13.57 20.97 2.39
C ILE A 29 13.42 22.35 3.05
N GLN A 30 12.22 22.93 3.06
CA GLN A 30 11.96 24.24 3.66
C GLN A 30 12.02 24.21 5.19
N ALA A 31 11.67 23.08 5.80
CA ALA A 31 11.72 22.92 7.25
C ALA A 31 13.13 22.68 7.79
N ASP A 32 14.05 22.13 6.99
CA ASP A 32 15.44 21.89 7.41
C ASP A 32 16.27 23.20 7.38
N PRO A 33 16.92 23.59 8.50
CA PRO A 33 17.73 24.81 8.54
C PRO A 33 18.90 24.83 7.55
N GLY A 34 19.43 23.66 7.18
CA GLY A 34 20.50 23.51 6.20
C GLY A 34 19.99 23.18 4.78
N GLY A 35 18.67 23.20 4.59
CA GLY A 35 18.01 22.98 3.31
C GLY A 35 18.36 21.64 2.67
N GLN A 36 18.38 21.63 1.34
CA GLN A 36 18.60 20.41 0.57
C GLN A 36 20.01 19.81 0.79
N ASP A 37 21.03 20.64 0.98
CA ASP A 37 22.42 20.18 1.08
C ASP A 37 22.68 19.39 2.36
N SER A 38 22.13 19.85 3.48
CA SER A 38 22.17 19.16 4.78
C SER A 38 21.47 17.80 4.72
N LEU A 39 20.27 17.76 4.16
CA LEU A 39 19.50 16.54 3.97
C LEU A 39 20.23 15.56 3.05
N LEU A 40 20.77 16.05 1.93
CA LEU A 40 21.51 15.24 0.97
C LEU A 40 22.78 14.67 1.59
N HIS A 41 23.55 15.47 2.33
CA HIS A 41 24.75 15.00 3.02
C HIS A 41 24.42 13.85 3.97
N THR A 42 23.36 14.00 4.78
CA THR A 42 22.89 12.96 5.69
C THR A 42 22.45 11.70 4.94
N ALA A 43 21.71 11.86 3.85
CA ALA A 43 21.26 10.73 3.03
C ALA A 43 22.43 10.00 2.35
N VAL A 44 23.46 10.71 1.90
CA VAL A 44 24.69 10.12 1.33
C VAL A 44 25.45 9.33 2.39
N CYS A 45 25.54 9.81 3.63
CA CYS A 45 26.11 9.04 4.74
C CYS A 45 25.37 7.72 4.96
N GLN A 46 24.03 7.72 4.90
CA GLN A 46 23.25 6.48 4.98
C GLN A 46 23.44 5.60 3.75
N TYR A 47 23.53 6.20 2.56
CA TYR A 47 23.73 5.48 1.31
C TYR A 47 25.03 4.65 1.32
N LYS A 48 26.12 5.20 1.88
CA LYS A 48 27.39 4.48 2.07
C LYS A 48 27.25 3.21 2.91
N ASN A 49 26.32 3.19 3.87
CA ASN A 49 26.09 2.05 4.76
C ASN A 49 25.27 0.93 4.11
N LEU A 50 24.68 1.15 2.93
CA LEU A 50 23.86 0.16 2.21
C LEU A 50 24.68 -0.66 1.21
N MET A 51 26.01 -0.66 1.31
CA MET A 51 26.88 -1.41 0.42
C MET A 51 26.55 -2.92 0.45
N GLY A 52 26.42 -3.51 -0.73
CA GLY A 52 26.08 -4.93 -0.90
C GLY A 52 24.59 -5.22 -0.86
N VAL A 53 23.74 -4.25 -0.50
CA VAL A 53 22.29 -4.39 -0.59
C VAL A 53 21.89 -4.38 -2.07
N THR A 54 21.26 -5.46 -2.53
CA THR A 54 20.77 -5.54 -3.91
C THR A 54 19.66 -4.52 -4.16
N GLN A 55 19.44 -4.16 -5.43
CA GLN A 55 18.35 -3.25 -5.80
C GLN A 55 16.99 -3.72 -5.25
N ALA A 56 16.64 -5.00 -5.45
CA ALA A 56 15.38 -5.56 -4.98
C ALA A 56 15.23 -5.47 -3.46
N ALA A 57 16.30 -5.78 -2.70
CA ALA A 57 16.28 -5.66 -1.24
C ALA A 57 16.17 -4.20 -0.77
N ALA A 58 16.77 -3.24 -1.50
CA ALA A 58 16.63 -1.82 -1.19
C ALA A 58 15.20 -1.31 -1.45
N GLU A 59 14.55 -1.76 -2.52
CA GLU A 59 13.13 -1.46 -2.81
C GLU A 59 12.20 -2.04 -1.74
N GLU A 60 12.42 -3.29 -1.35
CA GLU A 60 11.66 -3.94 -0.28
C GLU A 60 11.82 -3.19 1.05
N LEU A 61 13.06 -2.90 1.46
CA LEU A 61 13.35 -2.13 2.67
C LEU A 61 12.66 -0.76 2.65
N TYR A 62 12.68 -0.07 1.50
CA TYR A 62 12.01 1.22 1.35
C TYR A 62 10.50 1.10 1.58
N ILE A 63 9.85 0.11 0.96
CA ILE A 63 8.41 -0.16 1.16
C ILE A 63 8.13 -0.51 2.63
N SER A 64 8.94 -1.35 3.25
CA SER A 64 8.81 -1.75 4.66
C SER A 64 8.91 -0.58 5.64
N ILE A 65 9.72 0.44 5.31
CA ILE A 65 9.83 1.66 6.11
C ILE A 65 8.63 2.58 5.84
N VAL A 66 8.32 2.83 4.57
CA VAL A 66 7.25 3.76 4.16
C VAL A 66 5.87 3.28 4.64
N MET A 67 5.64 1.96 4.68
CA MET A 67 4.37 1.42 5.15
C MET A 67 4.09 1.66 6.63
N GLN A 68 5.13 1.99 7.41
CA GLN A 68 5.02 2.34 8.83
C GLN A 68 4.77 3.84 9.04
N LEU A 69 4.76 4.64 7.99
CA LEU A 69 4.48 6.07 8.07
C LEU A 69 2.99 6.30 8.30
N GLU A 70 2.69 7.28 9.15
CA GLU A 70 1.32 7.70 9.38
C GLU A 70 0.70 8.21 8.08
N GLY A 71 -0.54 7.80 7.82
CA GLY A 71 -1.24 8.17 6.60
C GLY A 71 -0.86 7.35 5.36
N TYR A 72 0.15 6.48 5.44
CA TYR A 72 0.46 5.58 4.33
C TYR A 72 -0.76 4.72 3.97
N GLY A 73 -1.09 4.68 2.68
CA GLY A 73 -2.23 3.93 2.15
C GLY A 73 -3.60 4.51 2.51
N ASN A 74 -3.66 5.74 3.06
CA ASN A 74 -4.91 6.45 3.33
C ASN A 74 -5.14 7.52 2.26
N GLU A 75 -6.34 7.53 1.68
CA GLU A 75 -6.81 8.64 0.85
C GLU A 75 -7.77 9.50 1.67
N THR A 76 -7.46 10.80 1.82
CA THR A 76 -8.17 11.70 2.74
C THR A 76 -9.02 12.74 2.03
N PHE A 77 -10.18 13.06 2.62
CA PHE A 77 -11.14 14.02 2.08
C PHE A 77 -11.74 14.90 3.17
N SER A 78 -11.62 16.22 3.01
CA SER A 78 -12.33 17.18 3.87
C SER A 78 -13.82 17.22 3.52
N THR A 79 -14.67 17.12 4.54
CA THR A 79 -16.12 17.11 4.41
C THR A 79 -16.77 17.63 5.70
N LYS A 80 -18.10 17.65 5.77
CA LYS A 80 -18.82 18.04 6.98
C LYS A 80 -19.73 16.94 7.50
N ASP A 81 -19.81 16.79 8.80
CA ASP A 81 -20.78 15.87 9.42
C ASP A 81 -22.21 16.47 9.44
N ASN A 82 -23.16 15.74 10.02
CA ASN A 82 -24.54 16.21 10.16
C ASN A 82 -24.68 17.41 11.11
N GLY A 83 -23.71 17.64 11.99
CA GLY A 83 -23.60 18.83 12.85
C GLY A 83 -22.95 20.02 12.17
N ASN A 84 -22.63 19.93 10.86
CA ASN A 84 -21.91 20.93 10.08
C ASN A 84 -20.49 21.20 10.61
N ASN A 85 -19.92 20.26 11.37
CA ASN A 85 -18.52 20.28 11.80
C ASN A 85 -17.64 19.81 10.66
N GLU A 86 -16.48 20.45 10.48
CA GLU A 86 -15.47 19.98 9.55
C GLU A 86 -14.83 18.69 10.05
N VAL A 87 -14.78 17.69 9.18
CA VAL A 87 -14.20 16.38 9.44
C VAL A 87 -13.36 15.92 8.25
N ILE A 88 -12.37 15.08 8.51
CA ILE A 88 -11.55 14.44 7.48
C ILE A 88 -11.93 12.97 7.42
N LEU A 89 -12.38 12.51 6.26
CA LEU A 89 -12.59 11.09 5.97
C LEU A 89 -11.31 10.50 5.41
N GLY A 90 -10.78 9.46 6.02
CA GLY A 90 -9.68 8.65 5.49
C GLY A 90 -10.20 7.30 4.99
N ILE A 91 -9.91 6.93 3.75
CA ILE A 91 -10.26 5.61 3.21
C ILE A 91 -8.98 4.80 3.02
N SER A 92 -8.99 3.55 3.48
CA SER A 92 -7.84 2.65 3.44
C SER A 92 -8.27 1.22 3.13
N ILE A 93 -7.29 0.34 2.93
CA ILE A 93 -7.53 -1.10 2.76
C ILE A 93 -8.17 -1.77 3.99
N ASN A 94 -8.06 -1.17 5.19
CA ASN A 94 -8.62 -1.74 6.43
C ASN A 94 -10.02 -1.21 6.76
N GLY A 95 -10.40 -0.05 6.23
CA GLY A 95 -11.68 0.57 6.57
C GLY A 95 -11.72 2.08 6.30
N ILE A 96 -12.72 2.71 6.92
CA ILE A 96 -12.96 4.15 6.86
C ILE A 96 -12.65 4.78 8.23
N MET A 97 -11.87 5.85 8.20
CA MET A 97 -11.53 6.69 9.34
C MET A 97 -12.28 8.01 9.27
N ILE A 98 -12.72 8.52 10.41
CA ILE A 98 -13.26 9.87 10.57
C ILE A 98 -12.40 10.59 11.60
N VAL A 99 -11.73 11.65 11.18
CA VAL A 99 -10.95 12.54 12.06
C VAL A 99 -11.74 13.82 12.27
N TYR A 100 -11.87 14.23 13.53
CA TYR A 100 -12.47 15.49 13.95
C TYR A 100 -11.35 16.43 14.41
N PRO A 101 -10.86 17.36 13.55
CA PRO A 101 -9.70 18.19 13.88
C PRO A 101 -9.87 19.02 15.15
N ASN A 102 -11.08 19.53 15.39
CA ASN A 102 -11.38 20.41 16.53
C ASN A 102 -11.30 19.69 17.88
N THR A 103 -11.71 18.43 17.94
CA THR A 103 -11.72 17.62 19.17
C THR A 103 -10.52 16.67 19.25
N GLN A 104 -9.73 16.59 18.18
CA GLN A 104 -8.65 15.61 17.99
C GLN A 104 -9.12 14.16 18.17
N THR A 105 -10.41 13.90 17.99
CA THR A 105 -10.97 12.55 18.12
C THR A 105 -10.97 11.86 16.77
N THR A 106 -10.61 10.57 16.77
CA THR A 106 -10.63 9.73 15.58
C THR A 106 -11.53 8.53 15.82
N GLN A 107 -12.40 8.24 14.85
CA GLN A 107 -13.23 7.04 14.82
C GLN A 107 -12.81 6.18 13.64
N PHE A 108 -12.82 4.86 13.81
CA PHE A 108 -12.42 3.91 12.78
C PHE A 108 -13.48 2.82 12.60
N TYR A 109 -13.87 2.60 11.36
CA TYR A 109 -14.89 1.65 10.93
C TYR A 109 -14.23 0.64 10.01
N ARG A 110 -14.01 -0.58 10.51
CA ARG A 110 -13.43 -1.66 9.72
C ARG A 110 -14.43 -2.08 8.65
N TRP A 111 -13.92 -2.56 7.51
CA TRP A 111 -14.78 -3.06 6.44
C TRP A 111 -15.78 -4.12 6.92
N LYS A 112 -15.35 -5.06 7.78
CA LYS A 112 -16.23 -6.06 8.40
C LYS A 112 -17.36 -5.51 9.28
N ASP A 113 -17.23 -4.29 9.80
CA ASP A 113 -18.22 -3.67 10.68
C ASP A 113 -19.20 -2.78 9.87
N ILE A 114 -18.88 -2.50 8.60
CA ILE A 114 -19.71 -1.68 7.70
C ILE A 114 -20.70 -2.59 6.98
N SER A 115 -21.98 -2.24 7.03
CA SER A 115 -23.05 -2.97 6.32
C SER A 115 -23.31 -2.37 4.94
N ASN A 116 -23.24 -1.04 4.83
CA ASN A 116 -23.55 -0.35 3.58
C ASN A 116 -22.84 1.01 3.48
N VAL A 117 -22.58 1.44 2.25
CA VAL A 117 -22.14 2.80 1.94
C VAL A 117 -23.03 3.39 0.84
N ILE A 118 -23.58 4.57 1.11
CA ILE A 118 -24.63 5.17 0.29
C ILE A 118 -24.17 6.54 -0.19
N ASN A 119 -24.44 6.85 -1.47
CA ASN A 119 -24.25 8.18 -2.02
C ASN A 119 -25.57 8.75 -2.53
N HIS A 120 -25.84 10.01 -2.20
CA HIS A 120 -26.92 10.79 -2.79
C HIS A 120 -26.50 12.25 -2.97
N LYS A 121 -26.33 12.69 -4.22
CA LYS A 121 -25.85 14.03 -4.56
C LYS A 121 -24.53 14.36 -3.84
N LYS A 122 -24.56 15.30 -2.90
CA LYS A 122 -23.41 15.74 -2.10
C LYS A 122 -23.24 14.94 -0.80
N THR A 123 -24.18 14.06 -0.50
CA THR A 123 -24.23 13.31 0.74
C THR A 123 -23.62 11.93 0.55
N PHE A 124 -22.74 11.55 1.46
CA PHE A 124 -22.19 10.20 1.61
C PHE A 124 -22.57 9.68 3.00
N ARG A 125 -22.95 8.41 3.11
CA ARG A 125 -23.41 7.82 4.36
C ARG A 125 -22.80 6.44 4.56
N ILE A 126 -22.41 6.15 5.80
CA ILE A 126 -21.89 4.86 6.24
C ILE A 126 -22.91 4.28 7.21
N GLU A 127 -23.30 3.03 6.97
CA GLU A 127 -24.15 2.25 7.86
C GLU A 127 -23.32 1.09 8.41
N CYS A 128 -23.41 0.86 9.73
CA CYS A 128 -22.71 -0.22 10.42
C CYS A 128 -23.61 -1.45 10.55
N GLN A 129 -23.02 -2.60 10.81
CA GLN A 129 -23.76 -3.85 11.07
C GLN A 129 -24.34 -3.91 12.48
N ALA A 130 -23.77 -3.17 13.43
CA ALA A 130 -24.21 -3.17 14.82
C ALA A 130 -25.63 -2.61 14.95
N GLU A 131 -26.52 -3.41 15.55
CA GLU A 131 -27.92 -3.04 15.75
C GLU A 131 -28.02 -1.82 16.68
N GLY A 132 -28.75 -0.78 16.24
CA GLY A 132 -28.92 0.47 16.99
C GLY A 132 -27.84 1.52 16.76
N GLU A 133 -26.82 1.28 15.93
CA GLU A 133 -25.87 2.32 15.59
C GLU A 133 -26.43 3.29 14.52
N GLU A 134 -26.53 4.57 14.89
CA GLU A 134 -26.98 5.62 13.96
C GLU A 134 -25.99 5.81 12.80
N PRO A 135 -26.50 5.83 11.55
CA PRO A 135 -25.68 6.02 10.36
C PRO A 135 -24.90 7.34 10.35
N LYS A 136 -23.64 7.27 9.92
CA LYS A 136 -22.76 8.45 9.84
C LYS A 136 -22.93 9.11 8.49
N GLN A 137 -23.27 10.40 8.49
CA GLN A 137 -23.54 11.17 7.27
C GLN A 137 -22.54 12.30 7.08
N PHE A 138 -22.08 12.45 5.84
CA PHE A 138 -21.10 13.44 5.43
C PHE A 138 -21.57 14.22 4.21
N ILE A 139 -21.37 15.54 4.23
CA ILE A 139 -21.81 16.47 3.19
C ILE A 139 -20.58 17.13 2.56
N PHE A 140 -20.33 16.78 1.30
CA PHE A 140 -19.24 17.32 0.51
C PHE A 140 -19.63 18.64 -0.18
N THR A 141 -18.63 19.48 -0.46
CA THR A 141 -18.83 20.71 -1.25
C THR A 141 -19.36 20.39 -2.65
N GLU A 142 -18.88 19.31 -3.26
CA GLU A 142 -19.22 18.90 -4.62
C GLU A 142 -19.74 17.46 -4.67
N SER A 143 -20.76 17.21 -5.49
CA SER A 143 -21.35 15.87 -5.64
C SER A 143 -20.39 14.87 -6.27
N ARG A 144 -19.48 15.35 -7.12
CA ARG A 144 -18.41 14.53 -7.72
C ARG A 144 -17.48 13.93 -6.66
N ASN A 145 -17.17 14.66 -5.60
CA ASN A 145 -16.31 14.17 -4.52
C ASN A 145 -17.05 13.10 -3.70
N ALA A 146 -18.30 13.35 -3.32
CA ALA A 146 -19.12 12.34 -2.62
C ALA A 146 -19.28 11.04 -3.44
N LYS A 147 -19.51 11.17 -4.75
CA LYS A 147 -19.61 10.02 -5.66
C LYS A 147 -18.28 9.29 -5.81
N TYR A 148 -17.16 10.02 -5.85
CA TYR A 148 -15.83 9.44 -5.92
C TYR A 148 -15.50 8.62 -4.67
N VAL A 149 -15.69 9.22 -3.48
CA VAL A 149 -15.52 8.57 -2.17
C VAL A 149 -16.35 7.29 -2.09
N TRP A 150 -17.61 7.34 -2.51
CA TRP A 150 -18.45 6.13 -2.57
C TRP A 150 -17.87 5.04 -3.47
N ARG A 151 -17.45 5.38 -4.70
CA ARG A 151 -16.82 4.40 -5.62
C ARG A 151 -15.52 3.83 -5.06
N LEU A 152 -14.73 4.66 -4.38
CA LEU A 152 -13.50 4.24 -3.71
C LEU A 152 -13.81 3.23 -2.59
N CYS A 153 -14.81 3.51 -1.75
CA CYS A 153 -15.25 2.55 -0.72
C CYS A 153 -15.72 1.23 -1.33
N ILE A 154 -16.48 1.25 -2.43
CA ILE A 154 -16.90 0.02 -3.11
C ILE A 154 -15.68 -0.78 -3.61
N ALA A 155 -14.70 -0.11 -4.23
CA ALA A 155 -13.49 -0.78 -4.71
C ALA A 155 -12.66 -1.38 -3.55
N GLN A 156 -12.43 -0.62 -2.49
CA GLN A 156 -11.67 -1.06 -1.32
C GLN A 156 -12.38 -2.20 -0.56
N HIS A 157 -13.69 -2.09 -0.34
CA HIS A 157 -14.47 -3.15 0.29
C HIS A 157 -14.51 -4.42 -0.55
N THR A 158 -14.66 -4.30 -1.88
CA THR A 158 -14.62 -5.46 -2.79
C THR A 158 -13.27 -6.16 -2.71
N PHE A 159 -12.17 -5.39 -2.71
CA PHE A 159 -10.83 -5.91 -2.54
C PHE A 159 -10.68 -6.62 -1.18
N TYR A 160 -11.13 -5.98 -0.10
CA TYR A 160 -11.10 -6.55 1.25
C TYR A 160 -11.81 -7.91 1.30
N MET A 161 -13.05 -8.00 0.83
CA MET A 161 -13.84 -9.25 0.84
C MET A 161 -13.14 -10.38 0.07
N GLN A 162 -12.54 -10.09 -1.09
CA GLN A 162 -11.80 -11.08 -1.89
C GLN A 162 -10.55 -11.62 -1.18
N HIS A 163 -9.92 -10.84 -0.31
CA HIS A 163 -8.64 -11.19 0.33
C HIS A 163 -8.80 -11.51 1.83
N GLN A 164 -10.00 -11.42 2.38
CA GLN A 164 -10.34 -11.91 3.72
C GLN A 164 -10.50 -13.43 3.73
N GLU A 165 -11.17 -13.98 2.70
CA GLU A 165 -11.51 -15.41 2.61
C GLU A 165 -10.28 -16.31 2.34
N SER A 166 -9.13 -15.72 2.01
CA SER A 166 -7.87 -16.44 1.76
C SER A 166 -6.99 -16.62 2.99
N ARG A 167 -7.37 -16.10 4.17
CA ARG A 167 -6.65 -16.40 5.42
C ARG A 167 -7.03 -17.81 5.89
N PRO A 168 -6.09 -18.77 5.94
CA PRO A 168 -6.38 -20.07 6.54
C PRO A 168 -6.80 -19.85 7.99
N ILE A 169 -7.89 -20.48 8.41
CA ILE A 169 -8.29 -20.54 9.82
C ILE A 169 -7.12 -21.17 10.57
N GLU A 170 -6.34 -20.38 11.30
CA GLU A 170 -5.42 -20.89 12.30
C GLU A 170 -6.27 -21.60 13.35
N ARG A 171 -6.29 -22.93 13.28
CA ARG A 171 -6.88 -23.77 14.30
C ARG A 171 -6.13 -23.48 15.60
N SER A 172 -6.81 -22.84 16.54
CA SER A 172 -6.34 -22.66 17.91
C SER A 172 -6.03 -24.02 18.52
N THR A 173 -4.77 -24.43 18.53
CA THR A 173 -4.31 -25.56 19.34
C THR A 173 -3.89 -25.03 20.69
N ASN A 174 -4.83 -25.05 21.63
CA ASN A 174 -4.53 -25.03 23.07
C ASN A 174 -3.76 -26.31 23.43
N GLY A 175 -2.61 -26.18 24.11
CA GLY A 175 -1.95 -27.32 24.77
C GLY A 175 -0.49 -27.09 25.18
N TYR A 176 -0.28 -26.51 26.37
CA TYR A 176 0.66 -26.90 27.45
C TYR A 176 2.11 -27.40 27.12
N PHE A 177 3.11 -26.62 27.61
CA PHE A 177 4.49 -26.92 28.10
C PHE A 177 5.37 -27.97 27.35
N ASP A 178 6.67 -27.73 27.10
CA ASP A 178 7.70 -27.63 28.15
C ASP A 178 9.00 -26.93 27.70
N SER A 179 9.77 -26.49 28.70
CA SER A 179 11.03 -25.74 28.64
C SER A 179 12.23 -26.58 28.17
N ASP A 180 13.29 -25.85 27.80
CA ASP A 180 14.70 -26.23 27.70
C ASP A 180 15.24 -26.71 26.34
N THR A 181 15.94 -25.81 25.65
CA THR A 181 17.41 -25.91 25.48
C THR A 181 18.00 -24.63 24.87
N ASN A 182 19.00 -24.09 25.56
CA ASN A 182 19.92 -23.06 25.06
C ASN A 182 20.74 -23.60 23.88
N ASP A 183 20.83 -22.83 22.80
CA ASP A 183 22.06 -22.74 22.01
C ASP A 183 22.17 -21.38 21.30
N SER A 184 23.40 -21.02 20.97
CA SER A 184 23.98 -19.69 21.06
C SER A 184 23.96 -18.93 19.73
N GLY A 185 23.69 -17.63 19.83
CA GLY A 185 24.44 -16.57 19.16
C GLY A 185 24.33 -16.43 17.64
N ASP A 186 23.50 -15.49 17.18
CA ASP A 186 23.89 -14.60 16.09
C ASP A 186 23.38 -13.19 16.35
N HIS A 187 24.30 -12.24 16.35
CA HIS A 187 24.06 -10.82 16.63
C HIS A 187 23.35 -10.15 15.44
N ALA A 188 22.01 -10.11 15.47
CA ALA A 188 21.26 -9.11 14.73
C ALA A 188 21.34 -7.78 15.48
N VAL A 189 21.92 -6.76 14.85
CA VAL A 189 21.93 -5.39 15.37
C VAL A 189 20.50 -4.84 15.28
N SER A 190 19.73 -5.01 16.35
CA SER A 190 18.48 -4.28 16.55
C SER A 190 18.82 -2.82 16.85
N VAL A 191 18.59 -1.92 15.90
CA VAL A 191 18.50 -0.49 16.18
C VAL A 191 17.21 -0.25 16.97
N ASN A 192 17.30 -0.42 18.29
CA ASN A 192 16.26 0.04 19.21
C ASN A 192 16.25 1.57 19.18
N LEU A 193 15.23 2.14 18.53
CA LEU A 193 14.89 3.55 18.66
C LEU A 193 13.56 3.66 19.41
N ASP A 194 13.54 3.21 20.66
CA ASP A 194 12.46 3.56 21.59
C ASP A 194 13.00 4.57 22.59
N ASN A 195 12.34 5.73 22.66
CA ASN A 195 11.77 6.28 23.90
C ASN A 195 11.35 7.74 23.68
N ARG A 196 10.10 7.97 23.29
CA ARG A 196 9.40 9.23 23.58
C ARG A 196 7.96 8.94 23.99
N ASN A 197 7.65 9.38 25.22
CA ASN A 197 6.36 9.39 25.90
C ASN A 197 5.13 9.30 25.00
N THR A 198 4.36 8.25 25.20
CA THR A 198 2.97 8.10 24.76
C THR A 198 2.08 9.14 25.43
N GLU A 199 1.79 10.22 24.73
CA GLU A 199 0.59 11.02 24.92
C GLU A 199 -0.32 10.83 23.69
N GLY A 200 -1.46 10.16 23.88
CA GLY A 200 -2.72 10.34 23.14
C GLY A 200 -2.80 10.10 21.61
N HIS A 201 -1.70 10.03 20.87
CA HIS A 201 -1.72 9.87 19.42
C HIS A 201 -1.40 8.42 19.03
N THR A 202 -2.45 7.65 18.79
CA THR A 202 -2.37 6.36 18.09
C THR A 202 -1.75 6.59 16.70
N ARG A 203 -0.55 6.06 16.48
CA ARG A 203 0.15 6.09 15.19
C ARG A 203 -0.59 5.19 14.20
N TRP A 204 -1.18 5.77 13.15
CA TRP A 204 -2.09 5.06 12.25
C TRP A 204 -1.46 4.72 10.91
N THR A 205 -1.23 3.42 10.68
CA THR A 205 -0.77 2.89 9.39
C THR A 205 -1.82 1.91 8.87
N SER A 206 -2.08 1.92 7.57
CA SER A 206 -3.03 1.00 6.92
C SER A 206 -2.53 -0.46 6.87
N TYR A 207 -1.38 -0.77 7.48
CA TYR A 207 -0.75 -2.09 7.41
C TYR A 207 -0.51 -2.78 8.76
N ASN A 208 -0.69 -2.09 9.90
CA ASN A 208 -0.37 -2.68 11.21
C ASN A 208 -1.19 -3.94 11.56
N ASP A 209 -2.37 -4.15 10.95
CA ASP A 209 -3.17 -5.37 11.12
C ASP A 209 -2.72 -6.57 10.25
N LEU A 210 -1.76 -6.38 9.33
CA LEU A 210 -1.11 -7.47 8.59
C LEU A 210 0.25 -7.87 9.21
N SER A 211 0.90 -6.97 9.97
CA SER A 211 2.24 -7.19 10.50
C SER A 211 2.28 -7.86 11.88
N THR A 212 1.14 -8.17 12.49
CA THR A 212 1.08 -8.89 13.77
C THR A 212 1.21 -10.40 13.62
N SER A 213 1.40 -10.92 12.41
CA SER A 213 1.89 -12.28 12.23
C SER A 213 3.38 -12.30 12.61
N PRO A 214 3.81 -13.04 13.66
CA PRO A 214 5.23 -13.35 13.78
C PRO A 214 5.62 -14.00 12.48
N TYR A 215 6.60 -13.43 11.77
CA TYR A 215 7.10 -13.93 10.48
C TYR A 215 6.97 -15.44 10.44
N PRO A 216 6.13 -16.03 9.55
CA PRO A 216 6.23 -17.45 9.35
C PRO A 216 7.67 -17.67 8.90
N VAL A 217 8.41 -18.52 9.60
CA VAL A 217 9.70 -19.01 9.11
C VAL A 217 9.36 -19.75 7.83
N VAL A 218 9.38 -19.04 6.70
CA VAL A 218 9.04 -19.59 5.40
C VAL A 218 10.16 -20.57 5.06
N SER A 219 9.82 -21.85 4.98
CA SER A 219 10.78 -22.87 4.61
C SER A 219 11.32 -22.57 3.20
N SER A 220 12.58 -22.89 2.93
CA SER A 220 13.19 -22.71 1.59
C SER A 220 12.37 -23.34 0.46
N THR A 221 11.56 -24.34 0.78
CA THR A 221 10.59 -24.98 -0.11
C THR A 221 9.46 -24.05 -0.58
N ASP A 222 8.94 -23.19 0.29
CA ASP A 222 7.81 -22.32 -0.01
C ASP A 222 8.21 -21.12 -0.88
N ILE A 223 9.44 -20.62 -0.71
CA ILE A 223 10.02 -19.58 -1.60
C ILE A 223 10.12 -20.08 -3.04
N ASN A 224 10.46 -21.35 -3.23
CA ASN A 224 10.54 -21.96 -4.57
C ASN A 224 9.15 -22.15 -5.19
N ASN A 225 8.14 -22.48 -4.38
CA ASN A 225 6.74 -22.58 -4.83
C ASN A 225 6.17 -21.21 -5.24
N LEU A 226 6.48 -20.15 -4.48
CA LEU A 226 6.08 -18.77 -4.80
C LEU A 226 6.78 -18.25 -6.06
N ARG A 227 8.08 -18.57 -6.27
CA ARG A 227 8.79 -18.27 -7.52
C ARG A 227 8.22 -18.99 -8.73
N ALA A 228 7.64 -20.17 -8.56
CA ALA A 228 7.01 -20.93 -9.65
C ALA A 228 5.70 -20.29 -10.16
N LEU A 229 5.09 -19.41 -9.36
CA LEU A 229 3.89 -18.65 -9.75
C LEU A 229 4.22 -17.35 -10.49
N LEU A 230 5.47 -16.88 -10.41
CA LEU A 230 5.92 -15.74 -11.19
C LEU A 230 6.19 -16.18 -12.64
N PRO A 231 5.80 -15.37 -13.64
CA PRO A 231 6.21 -15.62 -15.01
C PRO A 231 7.74 -15.78 -15.06
N SER A 232 8.22 -16.81 -15.77
CA SER A 232 9.67 -17.01 -15.93
C SER A 232 10.27 -15.73 -16.49
N TYR A 233 11.22 -15.13 -15.75
CA TYR A 233 11.91 -13.93 -16.20
C TYR A 233 12.49 -14.20 -17.59
N ARG A 234 12.07 -13.39 -18.57
CA ARG A 234 12.62 -13.45 -19.93
C ARG A 234 13.80 -12.48 -19.96
N PRO A 235 15.05 -12.97 -20.06
CA PRO A 235 16.20 -12.08 -20.13
C PRO A 235 16.03 -11.11 -21.29
N ALA A 236 16.36 -9.84 -21.06
CA ALA A 236 16.44 -8.88 -22.13
C ALA A 236 17.47 -9.38 -23.17
N PRO A 237 17.19 -9.28 -24.49
CA PRO A 237 18.15 -9.64 -25.52
C PRO A 237 19.42 -8.80 -25.37
N ASP A 238 20.56 -9.38 -25.76
CA ASP A 238 21.82 -8.63 -25.77
C ASP A 238 21.75 -7.44 -26.74
N TYR A 239 22.68 -6.49 -26.55
CA TYR A 239 22.72 -5.25 -27.30
C TYR A 239 22.71 -5.47 -28.82
N GLU A 240 23.47 -6.47 -29.28
CA GLU A 240 23.63 -6.76 -30.70
C GLU A 240 22.33 -7.32 -31.31
N THR A 241 21.65 -8.21 -30.58
CA THR A 241 20.34 -8.75 -30.94
C THR A 241 19.26 -7.68 -30.95
N ALA A 242 19.26 -6.77 -29.97
CA ALA A 242 18.32 -5.64 -29.92
C ALA A 242 18.51 -4.66 -31.09
N VAL A 243 19.76 -4.41 -31.49
CA VAL A 243 20.11 -3.55 -32.63
C VAL A 243 19.73 -4.20 -33.97
N GLN A 244 19.86 -5.52 -34.10
CA GLN A 244 19.39 -6.22 -35.30
C GLN A 244 17.87 -6.22 -35.40
N MET A 245 17.15 -6.44 -34.30
CA MET A 245 15.69 -6.39 -34.28
C MET A 245 15.14 -5.02 -34.70
N LYS A 246 15.82 -3.92 -34.34
CA LYS A 246 15.35 -2.57 -34.67
C LYS A 246 15.67 -2.11 -36.09
N TYR A 247 16.63 -2.75 -36.77
CA TYR A 247 17.10 -2.29 -38.09
C TYR A 247 17.00 -3.32 -39.23
N ASN A 248 16.73 -4.60 -38.96
CA ASN A 248 16.73 -5.63 -40.00
C ASN A 248 15.37 -5.89 -40.66
N ASN A 249 14.28 -5.27 -40.19
CA ASN A 249 12.96 -5.43 -40.82
C ASN A 249 12.59 -4.14 -41.58
N GLY A 250 13.00 -4.08 -42.85
CA GLY A 250 12.63 -3.00 -43.75
C GLY A 250 11.12 -2.97 -44.00
N GLY A 251 10.47 -1.83 -43.71
CA GLY A 251 9.15 -1.49 -44.21
C GLY A 251 8.02 -1.33 -43.19
N ASN A 252 8.13 -0.37 -42.26
CA ASN A 252 7.08 0.56 -41.79
C ASN A 252 7.53 1.22 -40.47
N PRO A 253 7.16 2.49 -40.20
CA PRO A 253 7.56 3.16 -38.97
C PRO A 253 6.94 2.45 -37.75
N PRO A 254 7.71 2.14 -36.70
CA PRO A 254 7.16 1.48 -35.52
C PRO A 254 6.30 2.48 -34.74
N GLN A 255 4.98 2.22 -34.73
CA GLN A 255 4.09 2.70 -33.68
C GLN A 255 4.68 2.33 -32.31
N PRO A 256 4.53 3.18 -31.27
CA PRO A 256 4.96 2.84 -29.92
C PRO A 256 4.21 1.58 -29.48
N TYR A 257 4.94 0.49 -29.39
CA TYR A 257 4.41 -0.83 -29.07
C TYR A 257 4.13 -0.89 -27.57
N TYR A 258 2.96 -0.39 -27.16
CA TYR A 258 2.31 -0.85 -25.94
C TYR A 258 1.69 -2.21 -26.23
N ALA A 259 2.46 -3.29 -26.02
CA ALA A 259 1.85 -4.61 -25.90
C ALA A 259 1.28 -4.77 -24.49
N ASN A 260 -0.01 -4.47 -24.38
CA ASN A 260 -0.97 -5.34 -23.69
C ASN A 260 -2.38 -5.00 -24.19
N GLN A 261 -2.65 -5.35 -25.45
CA GLN A 261 -3.99 -5.73 -25.89
C GLN A 261 -3.92 -6.66 -27.11
N SER A 262 -4.25 -7.91 -26.88
CA SER A 262 -4.93 -8.81 -27.82
C SER A 262 -5.65 -9.83 -26.93
N THR A 263 -6.90 -9.57 -26.56
CA THR A 263 -8.08 -10.03 -27.32
C THR A 263 -8.12 -11.56 -27.42
N ILE A 264 -8.59 -12.20 -26.34
CA ILE A 264 -9.37 -13.42 -26.47
C ILE A 264 -10.82 -12.95 -26.57
N VAL A 265 -11.31 -12.74 -27.80
CA VAL A 265 -12.75 -12.78 -28.08
C VAL A 265 -13.05 -14.22 -28.47
N GLY A 266 -13.87 -14.90 -27.68
CA GLY A 266 -14.32 -16.25 -27.99
C GLY A 266 -15.11 -16.90 -26.87
N ALA A 267 -16.41 -16.60 -26.85
CA ALA A 267 -17.53 -17.32 -26.22
C ALA A 267 -17.78 -17.16 -24.70
N ASP A 268 -19.03 -16.73 -24.43
CA ASP A 268 -19.82 -16.95 -23.22
C ASP A 268 -19.58 -16.10 -21.95
N ILE A 269 -19.89 -14.80 -22.05
CA ILE A 269 -20.36 -14.02 -20.89
C ILE A 269 -21.90 -14.14 -20.72
N SER A 270 -22.57 -14.90 -21.59
CA SER A 270 -24.01 -15.19 -21.49
C SER A 270 -24.39 -16.12 -20.33
N CYS A 271 -23.43 -16.63 -19.55
CA CYS A 271 -23.68 -17.56 -18.44
C CYS A 271 -23.75 -16.91 -17.05
N LEU A 272 -23.41 -15.62 -16.90
CA LEU A 272 -23.44 -14.91 -15.61
C LEU A 272 -24.69 -14.03 -15.40
N LEU A 273 -25.62 -14.03 -16.35
CA LEU A 273 -26.95 -13.44 -16.21
C LEU A 273 -28.03 -14.53 -16.36
N GLY A 274 -27.95 -15.55 -15.51
CA GLY A 274 -28.99 -16.57 -15.34
C GLY A 274 -30.02 -16.15 -14.29
N ASN A 275 -31.10 -15.53 -14.74
CA ASN A 275 -32.46 -15.56 -14.17
C ASN A 275 -32.62 -15.84 -12.66
N VAL A 276 -32.76 -14.79 -11.86
CA VAL A 276 -33.67 -14.85 -10.70
C VAL A 276 -35.02 -14.27 -11.15
N VAL A 277 -35.79 -15.10 -11.84
CA VAL A 277 -37.24 -14.94 -11.88
C VAL A 277 -37.75 -15.37 -10.52
N ASN A 278 -38.04 -14.41 -9.64
CA ASN A 278 -38.93 -14.68 -8.51
C ASN A 278 -40.36 -14.37 -8.95
N ARG A 279 -41.00 -15.39 -9.53
CA ARG A 279 -42.46 -15.48 -9.62
C ARG A 279 -43.00 -15.78 -8.23
N SER A 280 -44.12 -15.15 -7.92
CA SER A 280 -45.01 -15.38 -6.78
C SER A 280 -44.63 -14.63 -5.49
N ARG A 281 -45.32 -13.53 -5.23
CA ARG A 281 -46.54 -13.60 -4.40
C ARG A 281 -47.47 -12.43 -4.72
N TYR A 282 -48.76 -12.79 -4.72
CA TYR A 282 -49.94 -11.95 -4.77
C TYR A 282 -49.94 -10.88 -3.67
#